data_AF-U6RG55-F1
#
_entry.id   AF-U6RG55-F1
#
_cell.length_a   1.000
_cell.length_b   1.000
_cell.length_c   1.000
_cell.angle_alpha   90.00
_cell.angle_beta   90.00
_cell.angle_gamma   90.00
#
_symmetry.space_group_name_H-M   'P 1'
#
loop_
_entity.id
_entity.type
_entity.pdbx_description
1 polymer ?
#
loop_
_entity_poly.entity_id
_entity_poly.type
_entity_poly.pdbx_seq_one_letter_code
_entity_poly.pdbx_strand_id
1 'polypeptide(L)'
;MIDLDDIKEKIRTAMESQGTYTEDLELCISLCAGSYVAFKIALNDITKKKKSYVIEVSREGNKKLVAHPSFKVLFDSLEVTRKQLRELGLTLQTLSSSDDDEVTDLINEVNKADDDE
;
A
#
# COMPACT_ATOMS: atom_id res chain seq x y z
N MET A 1 12.69 -2.36 14.93
CA MET A 1 13.21 -2.29 13.54
C MET A 1 12.03 -2.57 12.63
N ILE A 2 11.89 -1.92 11.48
CA ILE A 2 10.82 -2.32 10.54
C ILE A 2 11.28 -3.66 9.96
N ASP A 3 10.59 -4.73 10.32
CA ASP A 3 10.90 -6.05 9.79
C ASP A 3 10.27 -6.17 8.40
N LEU A 4 11.11 -6.46 7.41
CA LEU A 4 10.68 -6.62 6.02
C LEU A 4 9.80 -7.86 5.89
N ASP A 5 10.13 -8.93 6.62
CA ASP A 5 9.41 -10.20 6.53
C ASP A 5 8.02 -10.07 7.17
N ASP A 6 7.87 -9.34 8.28
CA ASP A 6 6.56 -8.99 8.84
C ASP A 6 5.64 -8.27 7.84
N ILE A 7 6.21 -7.42 6.97
CA ILE A 7 5.44 -6.70 5.95
C ILE A 7 5.04 -7.64 4.82
N LYS A 8 5.94 -8.51 4.38
CA LYS A 8 5.63 -9.54 3.38
C LYS A 8 4.52 -10.45 3.87
N GLU A 9 4.60 -10.95 5.11
CA GLU A 9 3.55 -11.78 5.71
C GLU A 9 2.20 -11.06 5.69
N LYS A 10 2.15 -9.78 6.08
CA LYS A 10 0.89 -9.00 6.03
C LYS A 10 0.32 -8.86 4.62
N ILE A 11 1.17 -8.67 3.62
CA ILE A 11 0.75 -8.59 2.22
C ILE A 11 0.25 -9.95 1.76
N ARG A 12 0.96 -11.04 2.09
CA ARG A 12 0.56 -12.41 1.79
C ARG A 12 -0.79 -12.74 2.40
N THR A 13 -0.97 -12.53 3.70
CA THR A 13 -2.26 -12.77 4.38
C THR A 13 -3.39 -11.96 3.76
N ALA A 14 -3.14 -10.72 3.34
CA ALA A 14 -4.15 -9.90 2.67
C ALA A 14 -4.56 -10.51 1.31
N MET A 15 -3.61 -10.99 0.51
CA MET A 15 -3.89 -11.65 -0.77
C MET A 15 -4.55 -13.02 -0.58
N GLU A 16 -4.14 -13.79 0.43
CA GLU A 16 -4.76 -15.07 0.80
C GLU A 16 -6.22 -14.86 1.21
N SER A 17 -6.52 -13.82 1.99
CA SER A 17 -7.90 -13.49 2.39
C SER A 17 -8.78 -13.10 1.20
N GLN A 18 -8.19 -12.64 0.09
CA GLN A 18 -8.89 -12.33 -1.16
C GLN A 18 -8.92 -13.51 -2.14
N GLY A 19 -8.25 -14.62 -1.82
CA GLY A 19 -8.11 -15.74 -2.76
C GLY A 19 -7.26 -15.45 -4.01
N THR A 20 -6.49 -14.36 -4.02
CA THR A 20 -5.68 -13.94 -5.18
C THR A 20 -4.20 -14.32 -5.06
N TYR A 21 -3.79 -14.87 -3.92
CA TYR A 21 -2.41 -15.29 -3.68
C TYR A 21 -1.98 -16.47 -4.56
N THR A 22 -0.78 -16.35 -5.14
CA THR A 22 -0.05 -17.43 -5.80
C THR A 22 1.45 -17.31 -5.49
N GLU A 23 2.17 -18.44 -5.48
CA GLU A 23 3.62 -18.44 -5.21
C GLU A 23 4.42 -17.60 -6.21
N ASP A 24 3.96 -17.49 -7.46
CA ASP A 24 4.58 -16.67 -8.51
C ASP A 24 4.60 -15.18 -8.16
N LEU A 25 3.74 -14.72 -7.25
CA LEU A 25 3.65 -13.33 -6.82
C LEU A 25 4.62 -12.98 -5.69
N GLU A 26 5.42 -13.91 -5.18
CA GLU A 26 6.37 -13.67 -4.08
C GLU A 26 7.40 -12.57 -4.41
N LEU A 27 7.82 -12.48 -5.68
CA LEU A 27 8.68 -11.38 -6.14
C LEU A 27 7.96 -10.03 -6.06
N CYS A 28 6.70 -9.96 -6.49
CA CYS A 28 5.87 -8.75 -6.42
C CYS A 28 5.58 -8.35 -4.97
N ILE A 29 5.33 -9.33 -4.08
CA ILE A 29 5.18 -9.13 -2.64
C ILE A 29 6.47 -8.53 -2.05
N SER A 30 7.64 -9.06 -2.42
CA SER A 30 8.93 -8.55 -1.98
C SER A 30 9.20 -7.12 -2.45
N LEU A 31 8.87 -6.81 -3.71
CA LEU A 31 8.98 -5.45 -4.26
C LEU A 31 8.03 -4.47 -3.55
N CYS A 32 6.79 -4.88 -3.32
CA CYS A 32 5.81 -4.08 -2.59
C CYS A 32 6.27 -3.82 -1.15
N ALA A 33 6.70 -4.86 -0.42
CA ALA A 33 7.22 -4.72 0.93
C ALA A 33 8.43 -3.78 0.99
N GLY A 34 9.38 -3.93 0.06
CA GLY A 34 10.56 -3.05 -0.04
C GLY A 34 10.18 -1.59 -0.30
N SER A 35 9.24 -1.34 -1.22
CA SER A 35 8.74 0.01 -1.51
C SER A 35 8.08 0.64 -0.28
N TYR A 36 7.32 -0.14 0.49
CA TYR A 36 6.67 0.32 1.72
C TYR A 36 7.67 0.66 2.83
N VAL A 37 8.76 -0.12 2.96
CA VAL A 37 9.87 0.21 3.87
C VAL A 37 10.51 1.54 3.48
N ALA A 38 10.80 1.77 2.20
CA ALA A 38 11.35 3.03 1.70
C ALA A 38 10.41 4.21 2.00
N PHE A 39 9.11 4.04 1.78
CA PHE A 39 8.09 5.02 2.15
C PHE A 39 8.10 5.33 3.66
N LYS A 40 8.16 4.31 4.52
CA LYS A 40 8.23 4.51 5.98
C LYS A 40 9.47 5.28 6.42
N ILE A 41 10.62 5.02 5.81
CA ILE A 41 11.85 5.77 6.08
C ILE A 41 11.65 7.24 5.69
N ALA A 42 11.19 7.50 4.47
CA ALA A 42 10.94 8.86 3.99
C ALA A 42 9.89 9.60 4.84
N LEU A 43 8.87 8.89 5.33
CA LEU A 43 7.86 9.44 6.23
C LEU A 43 8.47 9.86 7.57
N ASN A 44 9.29 8.99 8.17
CA ASN A 44 9.97 9.27 9.44
C ASN A 44 10.92 10.47 9.31
N ASP A 45 11.59 10.62 8.17
CA ASP A 45 12.46 11.76 7.90
C ASP A 45 11.69 13.08 7.92
N ILE A 46 10.46 13.11 7.42
CA ILE A 46 9.60 14.31 7.44
C ILE A 46 8.99 14.54 8.83
N THR A 47 8.56 13.50 9.53
CA THR A 47 8.00 13.63 10.89
C THR A 47 8.98 14.30 11.84
N LYS A 48 10.29 14.08 11.65
CA LYS A 48 11.35 14.74 12.42
C LYS A 48 11.58 16.22 12.05
N LYS A 49 11.04 16.71 10.93
CA LYS A 49 11.24 18.09 10.47
C LYS A 49 10.20 19.03 11.07
N LYS A 50 10.65 20.23 11.44
CA LYS A 50 9.78 21.31 11.94
C LYS A 50 9.23 22.23 10.84
N LYS A 51 9.84 22.20 9.65
CA LYS A 51 9.54 23.13 8.55
C LYS A 51 9.45 22.37 7.23
N SER A 52 8.53 22.81 6.37
CA SER A 52 8.32 22.27 5.03
C SER A 52 9.28 22.80 3.96
N TYR A 53 10.14 23.75 4.33
CA TYR A 53 11.02 24.46 3.41
C TYR A 53 12.47 24.51 3.92
N VAL A 54 13.40 24.71 2.99
CA VAL A 54 14.79 25.07 3.25
C VAL A 54 15.08 26.46 2.68
N ILE A 55 16.06 27.14 3.25
CA ILE A 55 16.54 28.42 2.75
C ILE A 55 17.72 28.11 1.83
N GLU A 56 17.58 28.42 0.55
CA GLU A 56 18.68 28.40 -0.40
C GLU A 56 19.25 29.81 -0.55
N VAL A 57 20.57 29.90 -0.65
CA VAL A 57 21.27 31.16 -0.94
C VAL A 57 21.69 31.09 -2.40
N SER A 58 21.22 32.05 -3.20
CA SER A 58 21.61 32.15 -4.60
C SER A 58 23.08 32.52 -4.74
N ARG A 59 23.64 32.36 -5.95
CA ARG A 59 25.01 32.82 -6.25
C ARG A 59 25.23 34.32 -5.98
N GLU A 60 24.17 35.11 -6.04
CA GLU A 60 24.17 36.56 -5.79
C GLU A 60 23.96 36.91 -4.30
N GLY A 61 23.81 35.92 -3.43
CA GLY A 61 23.60 36.11 -1.99
C GLY A 61 22.14 36.29 -1.57
N ASN A 62 21.18 36.22 -2.50
CA ASN A 62 19.77 36.35 -2.20
C ASN A 62 19.24 35.08 -1.51
N LYS A 63 18.48 35.24 -0.42
CA LYS A 63 17.81 34.12 0.27
C LYS A 63 16.49 33.80 -0.41
N LYS A 64 16.30 32.54 -0.79
CA LYS A 64 15.06 32.01 -1.37
C LYS A 64 14.54 30.86 -0.49
N LEU A 65 13.23 30.80 -0.32
CA LEU A 65 12.58 29.64 0.31
C LEU A 65 12.22 28.62 -0.78
N VAL A 66 12.66 27.38 -0.60
CA VAL A 66 12.30 26.27 -1.49
C VAL A 66 11.75 25.11 -0.68
N ALA A 67 10.92 24.27 -1.29
CA ALA A 67 10.37 23.09 -0.63
C ALA A 67 11.50 22.15 -0.18
N HIS A 68 11.35 21.56 1.01
CA HIS A 68 12.37 20.67 1.54
C HIS A 68 12.43 19.37 0.70
N PRO A 69 13.61 18.94 0.20
CA PRO A 69 13.72 17.80 -0.72
C PRO A 69 13.11 16.50 -0.20
N SER A 70 13.14 16.25 1.11
CA SER A 70 12.49 15.08 1.74
C SER A 70 11.00 14.92 1.37
N PHE A 71 10.25 16.00 1.15
CA PHE A 71 8.86 15.88 0.70
C PHE A 71 8.77 15.25 -0.69
N LYS A 72 9.66 15.63 -1.61
CA LYS A 72 9.74 15.01 -2.93
C LYS A 72 10.05 13.51 -2.82
N VAL A 73 11.02 13.15 -1.98
CA VAL A 73 11.37 11.73 -1.73
C VAL A 73 10.19 10.94 -1.16
N LEU A 74 9.42 11.54 -0.22
CA LEU A 74 8.21 10.92 0.29
C LEU A 74 7.16 10.71 -0.81
N PHE A 75 6.87 11.73 -1.62
CA PHE A 75 5.86 11.61 -2.67
C PHE A 75 6.28 10.60 -3.75
N ASP A 76 7.55 10.59 -4.14
CA ASP A 76 8.07 9.64 -5.13
C ASP A 76 7.97 8.18 -4.58
N SER A 77 8.33 7.94 -3.32
CA SER A 77 8.22 6.61 -2.68
C SER A 77 6.76 6.18 -2.41
N LEU A 78 5.88 7.12 -2.04
CA LEU A 78 4.45 6.89 -1.91
C LEU A 78 3.84 6.43 -3.24
N GLU A 79 4.19 7.09 -4.34
CA GLU A 79 3.66 6.77 -5.67
C GLU A 79 4.09 5.37 -6.12
N VAL A 80 5.35 5.00 -5.91
CA VAL A 80 5.84 3.64 -6.19
C VAL A 80 5.08 2.61 -5.35
N THR A 81 4.92 2.87 -4.04
CA THR A 81 4.21 1.95 -3.13
C THR A 81 2.74 1.77 -3.55
N ARG A 82 2.06 2.84 -3.97
CA ARG A 82 0.67 2.76 -4.46
C ARG A 82 0.55 1.93 -5.74
N LYS A 83 1.52 2.04 -6.66
CA LYS A 83 1.55 1.24 -7.88
C LYS A 83 1.72 -0.24 -7.57
N GLN A 84 2.64 -0.59 -6.66
CA GLN A 84 2.85 -1.97 -6.24
C GLN A 84 1.62 -2.56 -5.54
N LEU A 85 0.96 -1.79 -4.65
CA LEU A 85 -0.31 -2.21 -4.04
C LEU A 85 -1.42 -2.43 -5.06
N ARG A 86 -1.48 -1.59 -6.11
CA ARG A 86 -2.46 -1.75 -7.20
C ARG A 86 -2.19 -3.01 -8.03
N GLU A 87 -0.93 -3.31 -8.31
CA GLU A 87 -0.50 -4.50 -9.05
C GLU A 87 -0.86 -5.79 -8.31
N LEU A 88 -0.80 -5.78 -6.97
CA LEU A 88 -1.23 -6.89 -6.12
C LEU A 88 -2.74 -6.94 -5.85
N GLY A 89 -3.54 -6.02 -6.40
CA GLY A 89 -4.98 -5.98 -6.13
C GLY A 89 -5.34 -5.62 -4.68
N LEU A 90 -4.46 -4.91 -3.96
CA LEU A 90 -4.67 -4.52 -2.56
C LEU A 90 -5.20 -3.09 -2.40
N THR A 91 -5.99 -2.61 -3.37
CA THR A 91 -6.57 -1.26 -3.34
C THR A 91 -8.08 -1.31 -3.17
N LEU A 92 -8.71 -0.20 -2.75
CA LEU A 92 -10.17 -0.15 -2.56
C LEU A 92 -10.96 -0.57 -3.79
N GLN A 93 -10.45 -0.33 -5.01
CA GLN A 93 -11.11 -0.74 -6.26
C GLN A 93 -11.22 -2.25 -6.43
N THR A 94 -10.32 -3.01 -5.79
CA THR A 94 -10.25 -4.47 -5.88
C THR A 94 -10.77 -5.14 -4.61
N LEU A 95 -10.74 -4.43 -3.47
CA LEU A 95 -11.33 -4.86 -2.19
C LEU A 95 -12.87 -4.83 -2.20
N SER A 96 -13.51 -3.99 -3.01
CA SER A 96 -14.98 -3.91 -3.08
C SER A 96 -15.65 -5.08 -3.84
N SER A 97 -14.88 -6.08 -4.25
CA SER A 97 -15.38 -7.25 -4.98
C SER A 97 -15.55 -8.49 -4.10
N SER A 98 -15.23 -8.41 -2.80
CA SER A 98 -15.24 -9.54 -1.87
C SER A 98 -16.31 -9.49 -0.78
N ASP A 99 -17.10 -8.41 -0.71
CA ASP A 99 -18.19 -8.30 0.26
C ASP A 99 -19.50 -8.72 -0.42
N ASP A 100 -20.02 -9.86 0.03
CA ASP A 100 -21.27 -10.52 -0.33
C ASP A 100 -21.32 -11.20 -1.71
N ASP A 101 -20.88 -12.46 -1.71
CA ASP A 101 -21.21 -13.41 -2.76
C ASP A 101 -22.72 -13.76 -2.63
N GLU A 102 -23.57 -12.82 -3.06
CA GLU A 102 -25.04 -12.89 -3.05
C GLU A 102 -25.54 -14.21 -3.66
N VAL A 103 -24.77 -14.78 -4.60
CA VAL A 103 -25.01 -16.09 -5.21
C VAL A 103 -24.85 -17.24 -4.22
N THR A 104 -23.85 -17.20 -3.33
CA THR A 104 -23.63 -18.21 -2.30
C THR A 104 -24.73 -18.17 -1.24
N ASP A 105 -25.22 -16.98 -0.89
CA ASP A 105 -26.38 -16.83 0.00
C ASP A 105 -27.68 -17.31 -0.65
N LEU A 106 -27.91 -17.00 -1.93
CA LEU A 106 -29.06 -17.50 -2.69
C LEU A 106 -29.04 -19.04 -2.83
N ILE A 107 -27.87 -19.65 -3.08
CA ILE A 107 -27.73 -21.12 -3.13
C ILE A 107 -28.06 -21.74 -1.76
N ASN A 108 -27.63 -21.10 -0.67
CA ASN A 108 -27.93 -21.58 0.68
C ASN A 108 -29.42 -21.40 1.06
N GLU A 109 -30.10 -20.37 0.55
CA GLU A 109 -31.55 -20.20 0.74
C GLU A 109 -32.35 -21.23 -0.07
N VAL A 110 -31.96 -21.48 -1.33
CA VAL A 110 -32.63 -22.47 -2.19
C VAL A 110 -32.46 -23.89 -1.62
N ASN A 111 -31.26 -24.25 -1.17
CA ASN A 111 -31.02 -25.56 -0.55
C ASN A 111 -31.81 -25.76 0.75
N LYS A 112 -32.09 -24.69 1.50
CA LYS A 112 -32.94 -24.76 2.70
C LYS A 112 -34.43 -24.91 2.37
N ALA A 113 -34.86 -24.40 1.22
CA ALA A 113 -36.26 -24.50 0.80
C ALA A 113 -36.61 -25.89 0.24
N ASP A 114 -35.64 -26.63 -0.30
CA ASP A 114 -35.82 -28.00 -0.78
C ASP A 114 -35.86 -29.06 0.35
N ASP A 115 -35.40 -28.72 1.57
CA ASP A 115 -35.42 -29.63 2.73
C ASP A 115 -36.76 -29.61 3.52
N ASP A 116 -37.71 -28.74 3.14
CA ASP A 116 -39.02 -28.55 3.81
C ASP A 116 -40.23 -29.18 3.05
N GLU A 117 -39.99 -30.12 2.11
CA GLU A 117 -41.01 -31.03 1.51
C GLU A 117 -40.83 -32.51 1.94
#